data_AF-A0A9E2UJF3-F1
#
_entry.id   AF-A0A9E2UJF3-F1
#
_cell.length_a   1.000
_cell.length_b   1.000
_cell.length_c   1.000
_cell.angle_alpha   90.00
_cell.angle_beta   90.00
_cell.angle_gamma   90.00
#
_symmetry.space_group_name_H-M   'P 1'
#
loop_
_entity.id
_entity.type
_entity.pdbx_description
1 polymer ?
#
loop_
_entity_poly.entity_id
_entity_poly.type
_entity_poly.pdbx_seq_one_letter_code
_entity_poly.pdbx_strand_id
1 'polypeptide(L)'
;MSDLRDWLRRHKLEQYAEAFEANDIDLDVLAELSDRDLEQLGLSLGNRRRLLKAIAGQDVETPQPPRSQSAGSSSRDAERRQVTVLFADMVGSTALSGKIDPELLGSLLRRYQDAAAGAIGRYGGFVAKFMGDGVLAYFGFPHAFEDAAERAV
;
A
#
# COMPACT_ATOMS: atom_id res chain seq x y z
N MET A 1 23.97 -21.76 16.66
CA MET A 1 22.79 -21.62 17.54
C MET A 1 22.60 -20.20 18.10
N SER A 2 23.48 -19.21 17.85
CA SER A 2 23.30 -17.84 18.38
C SER A 2 22.91 -16.78 17.35
N ASP A 3 23.14 -17.01 16.06
CA ASP A 3 22.93 -15.97 15.03
C ASP A 3 21.45 -15.54 14.90
N LEU A 4 20.52 -16.51 15.00
CA LEU A 4 19.09 -16.23 14.99
C LEU A 4 18.66 -15.42 16.23
N ARG A 5 19.09 -15.83 17.42
CA ARG A 5 18.70 -15.18 18.68
C ARG A 5 19.26 -13.76 18.76
N ASP A 6 20.49 -13.54 18.30
CA ASP A 6 21.11 -12.22 18.21
C ASP A 6 20.41 -11.33 17.18
N TRP A 7 20.00 -11.89 16.04
CA TRP A 7 19.21 -11.18 15.04
C TRP A 7 17.83 -10.79 15.58
N LEU A 8 17.11 -11.72 16.23
CA LEU A 8 15.82 -11.44 16.85
C LEU A 8 15.94 -10.37 17.94
N ARG A 9 17.00 -10.40 18.76
CA ARG A 9 17.28 -9.37 19.77
C ARG A 9 17.51 -8.00 19.15
N ARG A 10 18.24 -7.90 18.03
CA ARG A 10 18.43 -6.64 17.30
C ARG A 10 17.11 -6.04 16.84
N HIS A 11 16.14 -6.88 16.45
CA HIS A 11 14.83 -6.46 15.97
C HIS A 11 13.73 -6.42 17.04
N LYS A 12 14.08 -6.57 18.34
CA LYS A 12 13.15 -6.57 19.49
C LYS A 12 12.09 -7.69 19.41
N LEU A 13 12.53 -8.88 19.00
CA LEU A 13 11.72 -10.09 18.81
C LEU A 13 12.31 -11.30 19.55
N GLU A 14 13.24 -11.08 20.49
CA GLU A 14 13.91 -12.11 21.28
C GLU A 14 12.94 -12.99 22.07
N GLN A 15 11.78 -12.46 22.45
CA GLN A 15 10.70 -13.18 23.12
C GLN A 15 10.12 -14.34 22.30
N TYR A 16 10.36 -14.36 20.98
CA TYR A 16 9.93 -15.44 20.09
C TYR A 16 11.04 -16.46 19.81
N ALA A 17 12.27 -16.23 20.30
CA ALA A 17 13.41 -17.10 19.99
C ALA A 17 13.14 -18.57 20.35
N GLU A 18 12.50 -18.84 21.48
CA GLU A 18 12.13 -20.20 21.88
C GLU A 18 11.11 -20.83 20.92
N ALA A 19 10.17 -20.05 20.38
CA ALA A 19 9.20 -20.53 19.40
C ALA A 19 9.86 -20.85 18.06
N PHE A 20 10.83 -20.04 17.62
CA PHE A 20 11.59 -20.33 16.40
C PHE A 20 12.53 -21.53 16.57
N GLU A 21 13.22 -21.64 17.71
CA GLU A 21 14.08 -22.77 18.06
C GLU A 21 13.28 -24.09 18.20
N ALA A 22 12.09 -24.04 18.81
CA ALA A 22 11.21 -25.21 18.95
C ALA A 22 10.62 -25.72 17.63
N ASN A 23 10.67 -24.91 16.57
CA ASN A 23 10.21 -25.27 15.23
C ASN A 23 11.39 -25.45 14.24
N ASP A 24 12.63 -25.60 14.75
CA ASP A 24 13.85 -25.77 13.97
C ASP A 24 14.04 -24.70 12.86
N ILE A 25 13.64 -23.45 13.16
CA ILE A 25 13.75 -22.34 12.21
C ILE A 25 15.09 -21.63 12.38
N ASP A 26 15.96 -21.77 11.39
CA ASP A 26 17.21 -21.02 11.28
C ASP A 26 17.09 -19.74 10.42
N LEU A 27 18.14 -18.92 10.34
CA LEU A 27 18.13 -17.66 9.57
C LEU A 27 17.79 -17.84 8.08
N ASP A 28 18.19 -18.95 7.48
CA ASP A 28 17.89 -19.25 6.08
C ASP A 28 16.39 -19.52 5.89
N VAL A 29 15.81 -20.34 6.78
CA VAL A 29 14.37 -20.67 6.78
C VAL A 29 13.54 -19.43 7.13
N LEU A 30 14.04 -18.61 8.07
CA LEU A 30 13.41 -17.36 8.48
C LEU A 30 13.13 -16.45 7.28
N ALA A 31 14.03 -16.39 6.30
CA ALA A 31 13.89 -15.56 5.11
C ALA A 31 12.77 -16.02 4.16
N GLU A 32 12.38 -17.30 4.24
CA GLU A 32 11.35 -17.91 3.40
C GLU A 32 9.95 -17.92 4.07
N LEU A 33 9.86 -17.56 5.35
CA LEU A 33 8.60 -17.59 6.09
C LEU A 33 7.59 -16.57 5.56
N SER A 34 6.37 -17.03 5.37
CA SER A 34 5.23 -16.20 5.01
C SER A 34 4.50 -15.64 6.24
N ASP A 35 3.65 -14.63 6.02
CA ASP A 35 2.81 -14.04 7.07
C ASP A 35 1.90 -15.06 7.77
N ARG A 36 1.53 -16.14 7.05
CA ARG A 36 0.74 -17.25 7.60
C ARG A 36 1.56 -18.15 8.52
N ASP A 37 2.81 -18.42 8.19
CA ASP A 37 3.69 -19.27 9.00
C ASP A 37 4.00 -18.58 10.33
N LEU A 38 4.21 -17.26 10.30
CA LEU A 38 4.37 -16.46 11.50
C LEU A 38 3.11 -16.41 12.37
N GLU A 39 1.92 -16.54 11.77
CA GLU A 39 0.66 -16.64 12.52
C GLU A 39 0.58 -17.97 13.27
N GLN A 40 1.02 -19.06 12.65
CA GLN A 40 1.06 -20.38 13.26
C GLN A 40 2.07 -20.45 14.41
N LEU A 41 3.17 -19.70 14.31
CA LEU A 41 4.14 -19.51 15.40
C LEU A 41 3.63 -18.61 16.54
N GLY A 42 2.40 -18.07 16.42
CA GLY A 42 1.76 -17.27 17.46
C GLY A 42 2.21 -15.81 17.51
N LEU A 43 2.84 -15.29 16.44
CA LEU A 43 3.24 -13.88 16.41
C LEU A 43 2.01 -12.99 16.22
N SER A 44 1.94 -11.93 17.03
CA SER A 44 0.93 -10.88 16.86
C SER A 44 1.11 -10.17 15.51
N LEU A 45 0.02 -9.65 14.95
CA LEU A 45 0.03 -8.96 13.64
C LEU A 45 1.13 -7.88 13.55
N GLY A 46 1.37 -7.12 14.63
CA GLY A 46 2.41 -6.10 14.66
C GLY A 46 3.83 -6.67 14.59
N ASN A 47 4.09 -7.78 15.29
CA ASN A 47 5.40 -8.43 15.30
C ASN A 47 5.67 -9.19 14.00
N ARG A 48 4.64 -9.79 13.38
CA ARG A 48 4.71 -10.35 12.02
C ARG A 48 5.17 -9.33 11.00
N ARG A 49 4.53 -8.15 10.99
CA ARG A 49 4.90 -7.03 10.10
C ARG A 49 6.33 -6.53 10.36
N ARG A 50 6.78 -6.50 11.62
CA ARG A 50 8.15 -6.09 11.97
C ARG A 50 9.18 -7.11 11.48
N LEU A 51 8.93 -8.40 11.67
CA LEU A 51 9.83 -9.47 11.24
C LEU A 51 9.94 -9.53 9.72
N LEU A 52 8.83 -9.47 8.98
CA LEU A 52 8.83 -9.43 7.52
C LEU A 52 9.57 -8.21 6.95
N LYS A 53 9.48 -7.04 7.61
CA LYS A 53 10.26 -5.85 7.23
C LYS A 53 11.76 -6.01 7.50
N ALA A 54 12.11 -6.64 8.62
CA ALA A 54 13.50 -6.91 8.99
C ALA A 54 14.16 -7.92 8.03
N ILE A 55 13.44 -8.98 7.65
CA ILE A 55 13.87 -9.95 6.63
C ILE A 55 14.09 -9.26 5.28
N ALA A 56 13.23 -8.30 4.91
CA ALA A 56 13.36 -7.53 3.67
C ALA A 56 14.54 -6.52 3.67
N GLY A 57 15.38 -6.49 4.71
CA GLY A 57 16.59 -5.67 4.76
C GLY A 57 16.34 -4.17 4.92
N GLN A 58 15.14 -3.75 5.35
CA GLN A 58 14.88 -2.35 5.68
C GLN A 58 15.31 -2.08 7.13
N ASP A 59 16.60 -1.83 7.34
CA ASP A 59 17.15 -1.46 8.63
C ASP A 59 16.54 -0.14 9.14
N VAL A 60 16.04 -0.19 10.37
CA VAL A 60 15.66 1.00 11.14
C VAL A 60 16.95 1.59 11.71
N GLU A 61 17.57 2.54 11.01
CA GLU A 61 18.76 3.22 11.54
C GLU A 61 18.67 4.76 11.41
N THR A 62 18.78 5.39 12.58
CA THR A 62 19.17 6.74 13.02
C THR A 62 19.25 7.92 12.00
N PRO A 63 18.76 9.14 12.33
CA PRO A 63 18.72 10.26 11.38
C PRO A 63 20.11 10.84 11.08
N GLN A 64 20.51 10.84 9.81
CA GLN A 64 21.69 11.55 9.28
C GLN A 64 21.23 12.54 8.18
N PRO A 65 21.80 13.76 8.09
CA PRO A 65 21.23 14.85 7.29
C PRO A 65 21.29 14.60 5.78
N PRO A 66 20.41 15.25 4.99
CA PRO A 66 20.03 14.76 3.67
C PRO A 66 21.14 15.02 2.64
N ARG A 67 21.67 13.94 2.07
CA ARG A 67 22.29 13.97 0.75
C ARG A 67 21.24 13.53 -0.28
N SER A 68 21.00 14.42 -1.23
CA SER A 68 20.18 14.16 -2.41
C SER A 68 20.72 12.95 -3.17
N GLN A 69 19.91 11.91 -3.37
CA GLN A 69 19.85 11.13 -4.60
C GLN A 69 18.67 10.15 -4.66
N SER A 70 18.00 10.26 -5.80
CA SER A 70 17.11 9.37 -6.55
C SER A 70 16.92 7.90 -6.14
N ALA A 71 15.63 7.54 -6.19
CA ALA A 71 15.04 6.27 -6.63
C ALA A 71 15.22 5.01 -5.76
N GLY A 72 14.08 4.53 -5.23
CA GLY A 72 13.82 3.08 -5.21
C GLY A 72 13.91 2.36 -3.87
N SER A 73 13.13 2.78 -2.87
CA SER A 73 12.31 1.85 -2.08
C SER A 73 11.35 2.69 -1.26
N SER A 74 10.07 2.74 -1.63
CA SER A 74 9.06 3.39 -0.81
C SER A 74 8.90 2.58 0.48
N SER A 75 9.66 2.93 1.52
CA SER A 75 9.20 2.69 2.87
C SER A 75 7.79 3.29 2.92
N ARG A 76 6.79 2.48 3.28
CA ARG A 76 5.45 2.99 3.59
C ARG A 76 5.51 3.73 4.92
N ASP A 77 6.33 4.76 5.00
CA ASP A 77 6.28 5.72 6.08
C ASP A 77 5.05 6.57 5.86
N ALA A 78 4.22 6.66 6.90
CA ALA A 78 3.06 7.51 6.89
C ALA A 78 3.56 8.96 6.79
N GLU A 79 3.38 9.59 5.63
CA GLU A 79 3.69 10.99 5.43
C GLU A 79 2.43 11.86 5.58
N ARG A 80 2.61 13.06 6.15
CA ARG A 80 1.61 14.12 6.06
C ARG A 80 1.88 14.90 4.78
N ARG A 81 0.89 14.95 3.89
CA ARG A 81 0.99 15.68 2.62
C ARG A 81 -0.31 16.39 2.30
N GLN A 82 -0.21 17.58 1.71
CA GLN A 82 -1.34 18.26 1.11
C GLN A 82 -1.68 17.61 -0.23
N VAL A 83 -2.94 17.20 -0.39
CA VAL A 83 -3.47 16.58 -1.61
C VAL A 83 -4.79 17.24 -1.96
N THR A 84 -5.08 17.30 -3.27
CA THR A 84 -6.40 17.69 -3.76
C THR A 84 -7.18 16.43 -4.10
N VAL A 85 -8.39 16.31 -3.58
CA VAL A 85 -9.26 15.15 -3.80
C VAL A 85 -10.41 15.54 -4.72
N LEU A 86 -10.54 14.83 -5.84
CA LEU A 86 -11.67 14.92 -6.75
C LEU A 86 -12.57 13.70 -6.55
N PHE A 87 -13.87 13.96 -6.41
CA PHE A 87 -14.90 12.93 -6.46
C PHE A 87 -15.91 13.30 -7.54
N ALA A 88 -16.20 12.35 -8.45
CA ALA A 88 -17.18 12.52 -9.50
C ALA A 88 -18.08 11.29 -9.59
N ASP A 89 -19.34 11.50 -9.94
CA ASP A 89 -20.37 10.47 -9.96
C ASP A 89 -21.35 10.69 -11.11
N MET A 90 -21.97 9.63 -11.61
CA MET A 90 -22.85 9.73 -12.77
C MET A 90 -24.29 10.03 -12.35
N VAL A 91 -24.81 11.18 -12.78
CA VAL A 91 -26.18 11.58 -12.41
C VAL A 91 -27.21 10.56 -12.96
N GLY A 92 -28.05 10.04 -12.07
CA GLY A 92 -29.15 9.15 -12.41
C GLY A 92 -28.77 7.69 -12.66
N SER A 93 -27.54 7.30 -12.36
CA SER A 93 -27.03 5.92 -12.53
C SER A 93 -27.86 4.87 -11.80
N THR A 94 -28.33 5.15 -10.58
CA THR A 94 -29.14 4.23 -9.77
C THR A 94 -30.50 3.94 -10.43
N ALA A 95 -31.11 4.94 -11.05
CA ALA A 95 -32.36 4.75 -11.79
C ALA A 95 -32.10 3.97 -13.09
N LEU A 96 -30.94 4.20 -13.71
CA LEU A 96 -30.51 3.51 -14.92
C LEU A 96 -30.24 2.02 -14.66
N SER A 97 -29.63 1.68 -13.53
CA SER A 97 -29.29 0.30 -13.18
C SER A 97 -30.51 -0.60 -12.97
N GLY A 98 -31.67 -0.02 -12.62
CA GLY A 98 -32.94 -0.76 -12.52
C GLY A 98 -33.66 -0.97 -13.86
N LYS A 99 -33.20 -0.34 -14.94
CA LYS A 99 -33.88 -0.33 -16.26
C LYS A 99 -33.06 -1.00 -17.37
N ILE A 100 -31.76 -1.17 -17.16
CA ILE A 100 -30.84 -1.72 -18.16
C ILE A 100 -30.39 -3.10 -17.71
N ASP A 101 -30.17 -3.99 -18.69
CA ASP A 101 -29.57 -5.28 -18.46
C ASP A 101 -28.19 -5.15 -17.77
N PRO A 102 -27.86 -5.98 -16.75
CA PRO A 102 -26.61 -5.88 -16.02
C PRO A 102 -25.34 -5.99 -16.88
N GLU A 103 -25.34 -6.79 -17.95
CA GLU A 103 -24.18 -6.92 -18.84
C GLU A 103 -23.95 -5.61 -19.61
N LEU A 104 -25.03 -5.02 -20.11
CA LEU A 104 -25.00 -3.74 -20.80
C LEU A 104 -24.59 -2.60 -19.85
N LEU A 105 -25.12 -2.58 -18.63
CA LEU A 105 -24.71 -1.62 -17.60
C LEU A 105 -23.21 -1.72 -17.27
N GLY A 106 -22.69 -2.94 -17.12
CA GLY A 106 -21.27 -3.17 -16.89
C GLY A 106 -20.38 -2.69 -18.04
N SER A 107 -20.86 -2.81 -19.29
CA SER A 107 -20.14 -2.26 -20.46
C SER A 107 -20.15 -0.74 -20.48
N LEU A 108 -21.26 -0.10 -20.08
CA LEU A 108 -21.40 1.34 -20.00
C LEU A 108 -20.49 1.92 -18.90
N LEU A 109 -20.49 1.32 -17.71
CA LEU A 109 -19.65 1.73 -16.60
C LEU A 109 -18.17 1.65 -16.94
N ARG A 110 -17.72 0.58 -17.63
CA ARG A 110 -16.34 0.47 -18.11
C ARG A 110 -15.94 1.63 -19.02
N ARG A 111 -16.76 1.94 -20.03
CA ARG A 111 -16.49 3.06 -20.94
C ARG A 111 -16.42 4.40 -20.21
N TYR A 112 -17.30 4.61 -19.24
CA TYR A 112 -17.26 5.81 -18.39
C TYR A 112 -15.98 5.85 -17.54
N GLN A 113 -15.61 4.75 -16.89
CA GLN A 113 -14.41 4.65 -16.06
C GLN A 113 -13.14 4.89 -16.89
N ASP A 114 -13.07 4.34 -18.11
CA ASP A 114 -11.95 4.57 -19.04
C ASP A 114 -11.84 6.04 -19.44
N ALA A 115 -12.98 6.68 -19.76
CA ALA A 115 -13.02 8.10 -20.11
C ALA A 115 -12.61 8.99 -18.92
N ALA A 116 -13.10 8.69 -17.72
CA ALA A 116 -12.76 9.40 -16.49
C ALA A 116 -11.27 9.23 -16.16
N ALA A 117 -10.74 8.00 -16.20
CA ALA A 117 -9.33 7.72 -15.95
C ALA A 117 -8.42 8.42 -16.98
N GLY A 118 -8.82 8.43 -18.25
CA GLY A 118 -8.10 9.16 -19.29
C GLY A 118 -8.06 10.67 -19.04
N ALA A 119 -9.18 11.28 -18.66
CA ALA A 119 -9.25 12.70 -18.32
C ALA A 119 -8.39 13.03 -17.09
N ILE A 120 -8.52 12.26 -16.00
CA ILE A 120 -7.76 12.43 -14.76
C ILE A 120 -6.25 12.29 -15.02
N GLY A 121 -5.86 11.22 -15.72
CA GLY A 121 -4.46 10.95 -16.05
C GLY A 121 -3.83 12.03 -16.93
N ARG A 122 -4.60 12.59 -17.88
CA ARG A 122 -4.13 13.70 -18.75
C ARG A 122 -3.66 14.91 -17.95
N TYR A 123 -4.30 15.21 -16.82
CA TYR A 123 -3.93 16.34 -15.95
C TYR A 123 -2.97 15.97 -14.82
N GLY A 124 -2.48 14.72 -14.79
CA GLY A 124 -1.54 14.24 -13.77
C GLY A 124 -2.21 13.79 -12.47
N GLY A 125 -3.51 13.53 -12.49
CA GLY A 125 -4.23 12.94 -11.36
C GLY A 125 -4.03 11.43 -11.27
N PHE A 126 -4.16 10.92 -10.06
CA PHE A 126 -4.08 9.49 -9.73
C PHE A 126 -5.47 8.98 -9.36
N VAL A 127 -5.97 7.99 -10.10
CA VAL A 127 -7.24 7.32 -9.77
C VAL A 127 -7.02 6.41 -8.57
N ALA A 128 -7.60 6.79 -7.43
CA ALA A 128 -7.45 6.07 -6.18
C ALA A 128 -8.40 4.87 -6.09
N LYS A 129 -9.66 5.07 -6.50
CA LYS A 129 -10.70 4.04 -6.39
C LYS A 129 -11.89 4.33 -7.30
N PHE A 130 -12.47 3.27 -7.84
CA PHE A 130 -13.82 3.27 -8.42
C PHE A 130 -14.84 2.72 -7.42
N MET A 131 -16.02 3.34 -7.35
CA MET A 131 -17.11 3.00 -6.43
C MET A 131 -18.42 2.94 -7.21
N GLY A 132 -18.58 1.89 -8.02
CA GLY A 132 -19.69 1.81 -8.98
C GLY A 132 -19.46 2.78 -10.13
N ASP A 133 -20.30 3.79 -10.23
CA ASP A 133 -20.18 4.95 -11.12
C ASP A 133 -19.42 6.14 -10.51
N GLY A 134 -19.09 6.04 -9.22
CA GLY A 134 -18.23 7.01 -8.55
C GLY A 134 -16.76 6.80 -8.90
N VAL A 135 -16.01 7.89 -9.07
CA VAL A 135 -14.54 7.90 -9.17
C VAL A 135 -13.94 8.83 -8.13
N LEU A 136 -12.91 8.33 -7.43
CA LEU A 136 -12.11 9.10 -6.49
C LEU A 136 -10.69 9.25 -7.06
N ALA A 137 -10.23 10.49 -7.18
CA ALA A 137 -8.91 10.81 -7.70
C ALA A 137 -8.14 11.77 -6.78
N TYR A 138 -6.82 11.62 -6.77
CA TYR A 138 -5.89 12.46 -6.02
C TYR A 138 -4.99 13.22 -6.98
N PHE A 139 -4.82 14.51 -6.73
CA PHE A 139 -3.81 15.35 -7.37
C PHE A 139 -2.79 15.77 -6.31
N GLY A 140 -1.50 15.78 -6.67
CA GLY A 140 -0.39 15.91 -5.70
C GLY A 140 0.04 14.57 -5.06
N PHE A 141 -0.41 13.44 -5.61
CA PHE A 141 -0.02 12.08 -5.24
C PHE A 141 0.23 11.22 -6.51
N PRO A 142 1.24 10.33 -6.54
CA PRO A 142 2.29 10.13 -5.53
C PRO A 142 3.38 11.20 -5.55
N HIS A 143 3.36 12.09 -6.55
CA HIS A 143 4.27 13.23 -6.67
C HIS A 143 3.53 14.53 -6.33
N ALA A 144 4.18 15.41 -5.56
CA ALA A 144 3.61 16.71 -5.21
C ALA A 144 3.71 17.68 -6.39
N PHE A 145 2.67 18.49 -6.57
CA PHE A 145 2.61 19.57 -7.55
C PHE A 145 2.03 20.81 -6.87
N GLU A 146 2.60 22.00 -7.11
CA GLU A 146 2.10 23.27 -6.55
C GLU A 146 0.73 23.65 -7.12
N ASP A 147 0.47 23.27 -8.37
CA ASP A 147 -0.76 23.53 -9.14
C ASP A 147 -1.79 22.38 -9.03
N ALA A 148 -1.64 21.48 -8.05
CA ALA A 148 -2.51 20.30 -7.90
C ALA A 148 -4.00 20.63 -7.77
N ALA A 149 -4.36 21.79 -7.21
CA ALA A 149 -5.74 22.25 -7.13
C ALA A 149 -6.29 22.70 -8.49
N GLU A 150 -5.50 23.42 -9.28
CA GLU A 150 -5.89 23.91 -10.60
C GLU A 150 -6.05 22.75 -11.59
N ARG A 151 -5.19 21.74 -11.50
CA ARG A 151 -5.27 20.52 -12.33
C ARG A 151 -6.52 19.68 -12.08
N ALA A 152 -7.18 19.87 -10.94
CA ALA A 152 -8.36 19.11 -10.53
C ALA A 152 -9.68 19.76 -10.97
N VAL A 153 -9.66 20.91 -11.66
CA VAL A 153 -10.84 21.68 -12.07
C VAL A 153 -10.98 21.73 -13.58
#